data_AF-A0A1A9AE27-F1
#
_entry.id   AF-A0A1A9AE27-F1
#
_cell.length_a   1.000
_cell.length_b   1.000
_cell.length_c   1.000
_cell.angle_alpha   90.00
_cell.angle_beta   90.00
_cell.angle_gamma   90.00
#
_symmetry.space_group_name_H-M   'P 1'
#
loop_
_entity.id
_entity.type
_entity.pdbx_description
1 polymer ?
#
loop_
_entity_poly.entity_id
_entity_poly.type
_entity_poly.pdbx_seq_one_letter_code
_entity_poly.pdbx_strand_id
1 'polypeptide(L)'
;MYGVTDLVIGADGLPRCAWGASTPDYAVYHDREWGRPLRGDDALYERLTLEAFQSGLSWLTILRKRPAFRLAFDEFRIEKVAGYGEADVARLLADTGIVRNRAKVEAAIANARAALELPDGLSALLWSYAPPPRPARPGSFAEVPALTPESTALAKALKKRGFRFVGPTTAYALMQATGMVDDHLADCHVGAEPARA
;
A
#
# COMPACT_ATOMS: atom_id res chain seq x y z
N MET A 1 24.75 -11.22 23.75
CA MET A 1 23.54 -10.39 23.53
C MET A 1 23.24 -10.48 22.04
N TYR A 2 22.41 -11.44 21.62
CA TYR A 2 22.03 -11.56 20.21
C TYR A 2 21.02 -10.46 19.92
N GLY A 3 21.51 -9.27 19.52
CA GLY A 3 20.64 -8.20 19.06
C GLY A 3 19.86 -8.72 17.86
N VAL A 4 18.53 -8.69 17.95
CA VAL A 4 17.67 -8.83 16.76
C VAL A 4 18.08 -7.67 15.85
N THR A 5 18.78 -7.97 14.77
CA THR A 5 19.14 -6.97 13.79
C THR A 5 17.89 -6.67 12.98
N ASP A 6 17.56 -5.38 12.80
CA ASP A 6 16.44 -4.95 11.94
C ASP A 6 16.74 -5.17 10.45
N LEU A 7 17.93 -5.71 10.15
CA LEU A 7 18.36 -6.22 8.85
C LEU A 7 18.60 -7.72 8.92
N VAL A 8 18.30 -8.42 7.82
CA VAL A 8 18.55 -9.84 7.62
C VAL A 8 19.27 -10.03 6.28
N ILE A 9 20.31 -10.88 6.28
CA ILE A 9 20.99 -11.29 5.04
C ILE A 9 20.16 -12.40 4.39
N GLY A 10 19.68 -12.14 3.18
CA GLY A 10 18.95 -13.13 2.39
C GLY A 10 19.83 -14.29 1.93
N ALA A 11 19.22 -15.36 1.43
CA ALA A 11 19.95 -16.52 0.89
C ALA A 11 20.82 -16.18 -0.33
N ASP A 12 20.57 -15.03 -0.97
CA ASP A 12 21.34 -14.45 -2.07
C ASP A 12 22.48 -13.52 -1.60
N GLY A 13 22.71 -13.40 -0.29
CA GLY A 13 23.74 -12.55 0.29
C GLY A 13 23.38 -11.07 0.40
N LEU A 14 22.16 -10.67 0.00
CA LEU A 14 21.74 -9.27 0.02
C LEU A 14 21.12 -8.87 1.38
N PRO A 15 21.56 -7.76 2.01
CA PRO A 15 20.96 -7.25 3.23
C PRO A 15 19.59 -6.62 2.96
N ARG A 16 18.55 -7.07 3.67
CA ARG A 16 17.19 -6.54 3.58
C ARG A 16 16.69 -6.09 4.93
N CYS A 17 15.72 -5.18 4.93
CA CYS A 17 14.82 -4.98 6.07
C CYS A 17 14.36 -6.34 6.64
N ALA A 18 14.30 -6.50 7.97
CA ALA A 18 14.10 -7.79 8.61
C ALA A 18 12.84 -8.53 8.12
N TRP A 19 11.75 -7.80 7.87
CA TRP A 19 10.53 -8.39 7.31
C TRP A 19 10.69 -8.83 5.84
N GLY A 20 11.52 -8.12 5.07
CA GLY A 20 11.72 -8.32 3.63
C GLY A 20 12.35 -9.67 3.27
N ALA A 21 13.15 -10.27 4.16
CA ALA A 21 13.76 -11.58 3.90
C ALA A 21 13.01 -12.78 4.53
N SER A 22 11.87 -12.57 5.18
CA SER A 22 11.20 -13.64 5.95
C SER A 22 10.55 -14.73 5.09
N THR A 23 10.19 -14.43 3.84
CA THR A 23 9.70 -15.41 2.84
C THR A 23 10.12 -14.99 1.43
N PRO A 24 10.18 -15.92 0.45
CA PRO A 24 10.49 -15.56 -0.94
C PRO A 24 9.55 -14.51 -1.55
N ASP A 25 8.25 -14.60 -1.24
CA ASP A 25 7.23 -13.65 -1.72
C ASP A 25 7.54 -12.22 -1.23
N TYR A 26 7.93 -12.08 0.04
CA TYR A 26 8.32 -10.80 0.61
C TYR A 26 9.64 -10.28 0.07
N ALA A 27 10.62 -11.14 -0.21
CA ALA A 27 11.89 -10.70 -0.78
C ALA A 27 11.66 -10.04 -2.15
N VAL A 28 10.83 -10.67 -3.00
CA VAL A 28 10.47 -10.10 -4.30
C VAL A 28 9.71 -8.77 -4.14
N TYR A 29 8.70 -8.75 -3.26
CA TYR A 29 7.89 -7.55 -3.01
C TYR A 29 8.72 -6.39 -2.45
N HIS A 30 9.56 -6.66 -1.46
CA HIS A 30 10.47 -5.70 -0.83
C HIS A 30 11.45 -5.11 -1.86
N ASP A 31 12.05 -5.96 -2.69
CA ASP A 31 13.10 -5.53 -3.61
C ASP A 31 12.58 -4.75 -4.82
N ARG A 32 11.39 -5.12 -5.29
CA ARG A 32 10.86 -4.69 -6.59
C ARG A 32 9.65 -3.77 -6.50
N GLU A 33 9.03 -3.62 -5.34
CA GLU A 33 7.82 -2.80 -5.21
C GLU A 33 7.86 -1.84 -4.02
N TRP A 34 8.12 -2.33 -2.80
CA TRP A 34 7.99 -1.51 -1.60
C TRP A 34 9.03 -0.38 -1.56
N GLY A 35 8.59 0.84 -1.27
CA GLY A 35 9.43 2.04 -1.31
C GLY A 35 9.73 2.56 -2.72
N ARG A 36 9.31 1.89 -3.80
CA ARG A 36 9.52 2.39 -5.16
C ARG A 36 8.39 3.33 -5.60
N PRO A 37 8.69 4.45 -6.27
CA PRO A 37 7.68 5.39 -6.74
C PRO A 37 6.64 4.73 -7.65
N LEU A 38 5.40 4.67 -7.19
CA LEU A 38 4.25 4.21 -7.98
C LEU A 38 3.39 5.39 -8.43
N ARG A 39 3.11 5.48 -9.73
CA ARG A 39 2.27 6.52 -10.34
C ARG A 39 1.12 5.90 -11.10
N GLY A 40 0.08 6.70 -11.36
CA GLY A 40 -1.10 6.28 -12.09
C GLY A 40 -2.25 5.88 -11.17
N ASP A 41 -3.46 6.29 -11.56
CA ASP A 41 -4.63 6.25 -10.67
C ASP A 41 -5.05 4.83 -10.33
N ASP A 42 -5.23 3.95 -11.32
CA ASP A 42 -5.61 2.55 -11.09
C ASP A 42 -4.57 1.81 -10.22
N ALA A 43 -3.28 2.04 -10.47
CA ALA A 43 -2.20 1.39 -9.73
C ALA A 43 -2.18 1.82 -8.25
N LEU A 44 -2.40 3.10 -7.99
CA LEU A 44 -2.50 3.63 -6.63
C LEU A 44 -3.82 3.26 -5.95
N TYR A 45 -4.91 3.13 -6.72
CA TYR A 45 -6.19 2.64 -6.23
C TYR A 45 -6.12 1.16 -5.82
N GLU A 46 -5.45 0.31 -6.62
CA GLU A 46 -5.13 -1.06 -6.23
C GLU A 46 -4.43 -1.06 -4.88
N ARG A 47 -3.35 -0.28 -4.75
CA ARG A 47 -2.57 -0.27 -3.51
C ARG A 47 -3.40 0.19 -2.31
N LEU A 48 -4.09 1.31 -2.44
CA LEU A 48 -4.95 1.87 -1.39
C LEU A 48 -6.00 0.85 -0.94
N THR A 49 -6.60 0.13 -1.89
CA THR A 49 -7.62 -0.88 -1.60
C THR A 49 -7.00 -2.07 -0.85
N LEU A 50 -5.84 -2.58 -1.29
CA LEU A 50 -5.16 -3.68 -0.62
C LEU A 50 -4.74 -3.32 0.82
N GLU A 51 -4.28 -2.10 1.07
CA GLU A 51 -3.99 -1.60 2.42
C GLU A 51 -5.25 -1.55 3.30
N ALA A 52 -6.39 -1.12 2.74
CA ALA A 52 -7.67 -1.18 3.45
C ALA A 52 -8.09 -2.62 3.79
N PHE A 53 -7.83 -3.58 2.89
CA PHE A 53 -8.11 -5.00 3.14
C PHE A 53 -7.19 -5.63 4.19
N GLN A 54 -6.00 -5.08 4.43
CA GLN A 54 -5.03 -5.60 5.39
C GLN A 54 -5.49 -5.51 6.85
N SER A 55 -6.37 -4.58 7.23
CA SER A 55 -6.80 -4.39 8.64
C SER A 55 -7.24 -5.70 9.31
N GLY A 56 -6.52 -6.13 10.35
CA GLY A 56 -6.75 -7.38 11.08
C GLY A 56 -6.05 -8.63 10.51
N LEU A 57 -5.18 -8.49 9.51
CA LEU A 57 -4.45 -9.57 8.85
C LEU A 57 -2.97 -9.19 8.67
N SER A 58 -2.13 -10.18 8.33
CA SER A 58 -0.77 -9.89 7.89
C SER A 58 -0.76 -9.34 6.46
N TRP A 59 0.20 -8.48 6.11
CA TRP A 59 0.38 -8.05 4.72
C TRP A 59 0.67 -9.23 3.77
N LEU A 60 1.39 -10.26 4.23
CA LEU A 60 1.68 -11.48 3.47
C LEU A 60 0.39 -12.19 3.01
N THR A 61 -0.65 -12.19 3.87
CA THR A 61 -1.97 -12.71 3.51
C THR A 61 -2.56 -11.96 2.33
N ILE A 62 -2.44 -10.63 2.30
CA ILE A 62 -2.95 -9.79 1.21
C ILE A 62 -2.08 -9.96 -0.04
N LEU A 63 -0.76 -9.96 0.09
CA LEU A 63 0.18 -10.15 -1.01
C LEU A 63 -0.09 -11.46 -1.76
N ARG A 64 -0.25 -12.58 -1.05
CA ARG A 64 -0.55 -13.89 -1.65
C ARG A 64 -1.93 -13.96 -2.30
N LYS A 65 -2.89 -13.17 -1.83
CA LYS A 65 -4.22 -13.06 -2.42
C LYS A 65 -4.30 -12.03 -3.55
N ARG A 66 -3.27 -11.21 -3.76
CA ARG A 66 -3.29 -10.12 -4.73
C ARG A 66 -3.68 -10.55 -6.15
N PRO A 67 -3.19 -11.67 -6.72
CA PRO A 67 -3.65 -12.11 -8.03
C PRO A 67 -5.17 -12.39 -8.09
N ALA A 68 -5.73 -12.99 -7.04
CA ALA A 68 -7.17 -13.23 -6.95
C ALA A 68 -7.95 -11.90 -6.79
N PHE A 69 -7.43 -10.96 -6.01
CA PHE A 69 -8.00 -9.62 -5.88
C PHE A 69 -8.06 -8.89 -7.23
N ARG A 70 -6.99 -8.94 -8.03
CA ARG A 70 -6.96 -8.34 -9.37
C ARG A 70 -8.04 -8.92 -10.27
N LEU A 71 -8.17 -10.24 -10.34
CA LEU A 71 -9.25 -10.88 -11.10
C LEU A 71 -10.64 -10.50 -10.58
N ALA A 72 -10.82 -10.50 -9.26
CA ALA A 72 -12.11 -10.25 -8.62
C ALA A 72 -12.62 -8.80 -8.83
N PHE A 73 -11.69 -7.83 -8.84
CA PHE A 73 -11.93 -6.39 -8.96
C PHE A 73 -11.57 -5.83 -10.34
N ASP A 74 -11.62 -6.63 -11.40
CA ASP A 74 -11.37 -6.20 -12.79
C ASP A 74 -10.04 -5.43 -12.97
N GLU A 75 -8.93 -5.99 -12.48
CA GLU A 75 -7.59 -5.38 -12.46
C GLU A 75 -7.57 -4.00 -11.78
N PHE A 76 -8.49 -3.77 -10.84
CA PHE A 76 -8.64 -2.50 -10.13
C PHE A 76 -8.85 -1.29 -11.05
N ARG A 77 -9.44 -1.50 -12.23
CA ARG A 77 -9.86 -0.39 -13.09
C ARG A 77 -10.91 0.45 -12.37
N ILE A 78 -10.58 1.69 -12.01
CA ILE A 78 -11.43 2.54 -11.17
C ILE A 78 -12.83 2.67 -11.79
N GLU A 79 -12.93 2.92 -13.10
CA GLU A 79 -14.22 3.07 -13.79
C GLU A 79 -15.11 1.83 -13.64
N LYS A 80 -14.52 0.63 -13.74
CA LYS A 80 -15.25 -0.63 -13.63
C LYS A 80 -15.74 -0.87 -12.21
N VAL A 81 -14.83 -0.74 -11.23
CA VAL A 81 -15.17 -1.01 -9.82
C VAL A 81 -16.17 0.01 -9.28
N ALA A 82 -16.12 1.26 -9.75
CA ALA A 82 -17.11 2.29 -9.40
C ALA A 82 -18.53 1.92 -9.85
N GLY A 83 -18.65 1.18 -10.95
CA GLY A 83 -19.91 0.68 -11.51
C GLY A 83 -20.51 -0.54 -10.80
N TYR A 84 -19.79 -1.17 -9.86
CA TYR A 84 -20.26 -2.37 -9.17
C TYR A 84 -21.56 -2.12 -8.37
N GLY A 85 -22.48 -3.09 -8.48
CA GLY A 85 -23.75 -3.11 -7.76
C GLY A 85 -23.84 -4.23 -6.72
N GLU A 86 -25.04 -4.45 -6.17
CA GLU A 86 -25.26 -5.52 -5.16
C GLU A 86 -24.93 -6.92 -5.69
N ALA A 87 -25.12 -7.18 -6.98
CA ALA A 87 -24.75 -8.45 -7.60
C ALA A 87 -23.23 -8.69 -7.54
N ASP A 88 -22.43 -7.65 -7.78
CA ASP A 88 -20.97 -7.73 -7.64
C ASP A 88 -20.54 -7.90 -6.20
N VAL A 89 -21.20 -7.21 -5.26
CA VAL A 89 -20.94 -7.40 -3.83
C VAL A 89 -21.21 -8.85 -3.44
N ALA A 90 -22.33 -9.43 -3.86
CA ALA A 90 -22.66 -10.84 -3.60
C ALA A 90 -21.63 -11.80 -4.22
N ARG A 91 -21.23 -11.55 -5.48
CA ARG A 91 -20.17 -12.32 -6.17
C ARG A 91 -18.85 -12.27 -5.41
N LEU A 92 -18.39 -11.09 -5.01
CA LEU A 92 -17.15 -10.88 -4.26
C LEU A 92 -17.19 -11.55 -2.89
N LEU A 93 -18.35 -11.51 -2.20
CA LEU A 93 -18.52 -12.19 -0.92
C LEU A 93 -18.54 -13.72 -1.02
N ALA A 94 -18.83 -14.27 -2.20
CA ALA A 94 -18.73 -15.70 -2.46
C ALA A 94 -17.30 -16.16 -2.82
N ASP A 95 -16.43 -15.24 -3.26
CA ASP A 95 -15.08 -15.56 -3.71
C ASP A 95 -14.13 -15.87 -2.55
N THR A 96 -13.67 -17.13 -2.47
CA THR A 96 -12.73 -17.60 -1.43
C THR A 96 -11.28 -17.21 -1.70
N GLY A 97 -10.96 -16.75 -2.92
CA GLY A 97 -9.67 -16.23 -3.32
C GLY A 97 -9.31 -14.92 -2.63
N ILE A 98 -10.30 -14.10 -2.28
CA ILE A 98 -10.10 -12.79 -1.61
C ILE A 98 -10.42 -12.83 -0.11
N VAL A 99 -10.42 -11.67 0.54
CA VAL A 99 -10.89 -11.50 1.92
C VAL A 99 -12.38 -11.15 1.89
N ARG A 100 -13.24 -12.09 2.32
CA ARG A 100 -14.71 -11.97 2.30
C ARG A 100 -15.22 -11.11 3.45
N ASN A 101 -15.14 -9.80 3.29
CA ASN A 101 -15.64 -8.82 4.25
C ASN A 101 -16.49 -7.76 3.55
N ARG A 102 -17.79 -7.73 3.87
CA ARG A 102 -18.77 -6.85 3.19
C ARG A 102 -18.40 -5.37 3.30
N ALA A 103 -18.06 -4.90 4.50
CA ALA A 103 -17.71 -3.50 4.73
C ALA A 103 -16.47 -3.06 3.91
N LYS A 104 -15.46 -3.94 3.76
CA LYS A 104 -14.27 -3.67 2.95
C LYS A 104 -14.55 -3.71 1.44
N VAL A 105 -15.42 -4.62 0.98
CA VAL A 105 -15.89 -4.66 -0.41
C VAL A 105 -16.65 -3.38 -0.77
N GLU A 106 -17.62 -2.99 0.06
CA GLU A 106 -18.38 -1.76 -0.14
C GLU A 106 -17.49 -0.52 -0.04
N ALA A 107 -16.44 -0.55 0.79
CA ALA A 107 -15.44 0.50 0.85
C ALA A 107 -14.61 0.61 -0.44
N ALA A 108 -14.17 -0.50 -1.04
CA ALA A 108 -13.47 -0.48 -2.31
C ALA A 108 -14.32 0.20 -3.39
N ILE A 109 -15.60 -0.20 -3.52
CA ILE A 109 -16.54 0.40 -4.47
C ILE A 109 -16.73 1.91 -4.20
N ALA A 110 -16.94 2.30 -2.93
CA ALA A 110 -17.06 3.71 -2.57
C ALA A 110 -15.79 4.51 -2.85
N ASN A 111 -14.61 3.92 -2.63
CA ASN A 111 -13.31 4.54 -2.90
C ASN A 111 -13.08 4.72 -4.41
N ALA A 112 -13.49 3.76 -5.25
CA ALA A 112 -13.44 3.90 -6.71
C ALA A 112 -14.31 5.06 -7.18
N ARG A 113 -15.55 5.16 -6.68
CA ARG A 113 -16.44 6.30 -6.98
C ARG A 113 -15.82 7.61 -6.55
N ALA A 114 -15.30 7.69 -5.33
CA ALA A 114 -14.63 8.88 -4.82
C ALA A 114 -13.38 9.27 -5.63
N ALA A 115 -12.65 8.29 -6.19
CA ALA A 115 -11.50 8.54 -7.05
C ALA A 115 -11.89 9.16 -8.40
N LEU A 116 -13.02 8.78 -8.99
CA LEU A 116 -13.52 9.39 -10.24
C LEU A 116 -13.90 10.86 -10.08
N GLU A 117 -14.27 11.28 -8.88
CA GLU A 117 -14.63 12.68 -8.58
C GLU A 117 -13.40 13.57 -8.33
N LEU A 118 -12.18 13.03 -8.39
CA LEU A 118 -10.95 13.81 -8.20
C LEU A 118 -10.60 14.57 -9.49
N PRO A 119 -10.50 15.91 -9.46
CA PRO A 119 -10.28 16.70 -10.68
C PRO A 119 -8.94 16.40 -11.35
N ASP A 120 -7.90 16.19 -10.56
CA ASP A 120 -6.53 15.92 -11.04
C ASP A 120 -6.15 14.43 -10.93
N GLY A 121 -7.12 13.57 -10.58
CA GLY A 121 -6.89 12.14 -10.36
C GLY A 121 -6.35 11.76 -8.97
N LEU A 122 -6.39 10.46 -8.68
CA LEU A 122 -5.95 9.91 -7.40
C LEU A 122 -4.44 10.03 -7.23
N SER A 123 -3.67 9.81 -8.29
CA SER A 123 -2.22 9.87 -8.26
C SER A 123 -1.71 11.25 -7.88
N ALA A 124 -2.28 12.31 -8.46
CA ALA A 124 -1.92 13.68 -8.12
C ALA A 124 -2.25 13.99 -6.66
N LEU A 125 -3.44 13.60 -6.19
CA LEU A 125 -3.85 13.83 -4.81
C LEU A 125 -2.92 13.12 -3.82
N LEU A 126 -2.64 11.82 -3.98
CA LEU A 126 -1.82 11.10 -3.01
C LEU A 126 -0.40 11.67 -2.94
N TRP A 127 0.20 11.94 -4.11
CA TRP A 127 1.56 12.48 -4.18
C TRP A 127 1.69 13.94 -3.76
N SER A 128 0.61 14.72 -3.75
CA SER A 128 0.64 16.08 -3.17
C SER A 128 0.86 16.08 -1.66
N TYR A 129 0.74 14.92 -0.99
CA TYR A 129 1.05 14.72 0.42
C TYR A 129 2.40 14.03 0.66
N ALA A 130 3.18 13.72 -0.39
CA ALA A 130 4.51 13.17 -0.20
C ALA A 130 5.42 14.22 0.48
N PRO A 131 6.10 13.88 1.59
CA PRO A 131 7.06 14.78 2.21
C PRO A 131 8.30 14.95 1.32
N PRO A 132 9.14 15.97 1.58
CA PRO A 132 10.46 16.01 0.99
C PRO A 132 11.26 14.74 1.38
N PRO A 133 12.17 14.26 0.50
CA PRO A 133 13.02 13.12 0.83
C PRO A 133 13.80 13.33 2.13
N ARG A 134 13.92 12.27 2.92
CA ARG A 134 14.78 12.28 4.12
C ARG A 134 16.25 12.49 3.71
N PRO A 135 17.06 13.18 4.53
CA PRO A 135 18.49 13.35 4.25
C PRO A 135 19.27 12.04 4.35
N ALA A 136 18.79 11.09 5.16
CA ALA A 136 19.33 9.76 5.30
C ALA A 136 18.20 8.77 5.61
N ARG A 137 18.41 7.51 5.22
CA ARG A 137 17.55 6.39 5.62
C ARG A 137 17.65 6.12 7.13
N PRO A 138 16.58 5.62 7.76
CA PRO A 138 16.61 5.22 9.17
C PRO A 138 17.65 4.11 9.43
N GLY A 139 18.32 4.16 10.59
CA GLY A 139 19.25 3.11 11.02
C GLY A 139 18.54 1.86 11.55
N SER A 140 17.32 2.04 12.05
CA SER A 140 16.50 0.98 12.67
C SER A 140 15.01 1.25 12.49
N PHE A 141 14.16 0.23 12.68
CA PHE A 141 12.70 0.43 12.63
C PHE A 141 12.18 1.27 13.80
N ALA A 142 12.94 1.41 14.89
CA ALA A 142 12.60 2.31 15.99
C ALA A 142 12.56 3.79 15.58
N GLU A 143 13.25 4.16 14.49
CA GLU A 143 13.24 5.50 13.90
C GLU A 143 12.10 5.72 12.89
N VAL A 144 11.40 4.65 12.50
CA VAL A 144 10.27 4.71 11.56
C VAL A 144 8.98 4.92 12.35
N PRO A 145 8.28 6.06 12.19
CA PRO A 145 7.08 6.33 12.96
C PRO A 145 5.91 5.45 12.47
N ALA A 146 4.91 5.23 13.34
CA ALA A 146 3.70 4.50 12.95
C ALA A 146 2.75 5.33 12.06
N LEU A 147 2.86 6.65 12.11
CA LEU A 147 2.13 7.63 11.29
C LEU A 147 2.90 8.96 11.29
N THR A 148 2.61 9.83 10.33
CA THR A 148 3.23 11.16 10.23
C THR A 148 2.17 12.27 10.15
N PRO A 149 2.55 13.55 10.28
CA PRO A 149 1.66 14.66 9.98
C PRO A 149 1.07 14.58 8.56
N GLU A 150 1.87 14.18 7.57
CA GLU A 150 1.46 14.02 6.18
C GLU A 150 0.44 12.89 6.02
N SER A 151 0.68 11.72 6.62
CA SER A 151 -0.26 10.60 6.54
C SER A 151 -1.58 10.90 7.24
N THR A 152 -1.54 11.68 8.32
CA THR A 152 -2.72 12.18 9.03
C THR A 152 -3.51 13.15 8.16
N ALA A 153 -2.83 14.10 7.51
CA ALA A 153 -3.43 15.06 6.60
C ALA A 153 -4.04 14.38 5.37
N LEU A 154 -3.33 13.41 4.79
CA LEU A 154 -3.79 12.60 3.67
C LEU A 154 -5.05 11.81 4.04
N ALA A 155 -5.04 11.09 5.17
CA ALA A 155 -6.19 10.35 5.65
C ALA A 155 -7.42 11.26 5.85
N LYS A 156 -7.23 12.46 6.41
CA LYS A 156 -8.31 13.45 6.57
C LYS A 156 -8.84 13.92 5.20
N ALA A 157 -7.96 14.19 4.26
CA ALA A 157 -8.31 14.65 2.92
C ALA A 157 -9.08 13.60 2.11
N LEU A 158 -8.67 12.34 2.19
CA LEU A 158 -9.35 11.20 1.58
C LEU A 158 -10.74 10.99 2.21
N LYS A 159 -10.84 10.97 3.55
CA LYS A 159 -12.13 10.82 4.24
C LYS A 159 -13.12 11.94 3.89
N LYS A 160 -12.65 13.19 3.80
CA LYS A 160 -13.49 14.33 3.37
C LYS A 160 -14.10 14.13 1.98
N ARG A 161 -13.44 13.35 1.13
CA ARG A 161 -13.87 13.04 -0.25
C ARG A 161 -14.63 11.73 -0.37
N GLY A 162 -14.99 11.10 0.76
CA GLY A 162 -15.81 9.88 0.76
C GLY A 162 -15.03 8.57 0.77
N PHE A 163 -13.70 8.60 0.80
CA PHE A 163 -12.90 7.39 0.97
C PHE A 163 -13.10 6.78 2.36
N ARG A 164 -13.12 5.44 2.42
CA ARG A 164 -13.38 4.62 3.60
C ARG A 164 -12.19 3.70 3.87
N PHE A 165 -12.05 3.26 5.12
CA PHE A 165 -10.95 2.39 5.59
C PHE A 165 -9.53 2.97 5.39
N VAL A 166 -9.41 4.30 5.37
CA VAL A 166 -8.14 5.02 5.19
C VAL A 166 -7.78 5.83 6.45
N GLY A 167 -7.36 5.13 7.52
CA GLY A 167 -6.84 5.78 8.73
C GLY A 167 -5.41 6.32 8.55
N PRO A 168 -4.89 7.17 9.45
CA PRO A 168 -3.50 7.69 9.35
C PRO A 168 -2.42 6.61 9.25
N THR A 169 -2.58 5.48 9.96
CA THR A 169 -1.66 4.34 9.87
C THR A 169 -1.75 3.65 8.50
N THR A 170 -2.95 3.42 7.98
CA THR A 170 -3.17 2.87 6.63
C THR A 170 -2.62 3.81 5.55
N ALA A 171 -2.79 5.12 5.72
CA ALA A 171 -2.24 6.12 4.82
C ALA A 171 -0.71 6.13 4.85
N TYR A 172 -0.08 5.94 6.02
CA TYR A 172 1.38 5.87 6.10
C TYR A 172 1.93 4.58 5.48
N ALA A 173 1.29 3.44 5.73
CA ALA A 173 1.61 2.17 5.06
C ALA A 173 1.50 2.29 3.54
N LEU A 174 0.46 2.97 3.03
CA LEU A 174 0.30 3.30 1.61
C LEU A 174 1.46 4.17 1.08
N MET A 175 1.86 5.20 1.83
CA MET A 175 2.98 6.07 1.44
C MET A 175 4.30 5.29 1.34
N GLN A 176 4.56 4.41 2.30
CA GLN A 176 5.72 3.52 2.30
C GLN A 176 5.67 2.53 1.13
N ALA A 177 4.52 1.88 0.91
CA ALA A 177 4.36 0.88 -0.14
C ALA A 177 4.44 1.45 -1.56
N THR A 178 4.23 2.76 -1.74
CA THR A 178 4.19 3.43 -3.05
C THR A 178 5.36 4.38 -3.29
N GLY A 179 6.34 4.41 -2.38
CA GLY A 179 7.55 5.22 -2.51
C GLY A 179 7.33 6.73 -2.36
N MET A 180 6.22 7.16 -1.73
CA MET A 180 6.06 8.55 -1.29
C MET A 180 7.01 8.87 -0.13
N VAL A 181 7.43 7.84 0.61
CA VAL A 181 8.53 7.89 1.57
C VAL A 181 9.46 6.70 1.33
N ASP A 182 10.76 6.90 1.57
CA ASP A 182 11.75 5.83 1.58
C ASP A 182 12.09 5.49 3.04
N ASP A 183 11.45 4.44 3.56
CA ASP A 183 11.70 3.91 4.90
C ASP A 183 12.44 2.56 4.86
N HIS A 184 13.12 2.24 3.74
CA HIS A 184 14.15 1.20 3.79
C HIS A 184 15.25 1.61 4.78
N LEU A 185 15.82 0.65 5.50
CA LEU A 185 16.90 0.94 6.43
C LEU A 185 18.21 1.28 5.70
N ALA A 186 19.13 1.99 6.37
CA ALA A 186 20.35 2.52 5.78
C ALA A 186 21.19 1.49 5.01
N ASP A 187 21.37 0.28 5.56
CA ASP A 187 22.17 -0.78 4.91
C ASP A 187 21.30 -1.78 4.10
N CYS A 188 20.05 -1.44 3.81
CA CYS A 188 19.20 -2.23 2.92
C CYS A 188 19.69 -2.12 1.45
N HIS A 189 19.80 -3.24 0.76
CA HIS A 189 20.33 -3.30 -0.61
C HIS A 189 19.47 -2.58 -1.66
N VAL A 190 18.18 -2.36 -1.38
CA VAL A 190 17.27 -1.73 -2.32
C VAL A 190 17.68 -0.28 -2.53
N GLY A 191 18.27 0.05 -3.67
CA GLY A 191 18.68 1.42 -3.99
C GLY A 191 17.48 2.36 -4.10
N ALA A 192 17.64 3.60 -3.64
CA ALA A 192 16.67 4.66 -3.87
C ALA A 192 16.69 5.06 -5.35
N GLU A 193 15.67 4.71 -6.13
CA GLU A 193 15.45 5.37 -7.41
C GLU A 193 14.85 6.75 -7.13
N PRO A 194 15.43 7.85 -7.66
CA PRO A 194 14.81 9.15 -7.52
C PRO A 194 13.41 9.13 -8.14
N ALA A 195 12.42 9.65 -7.42
CA ALA A 195 11.08 9.85 -7.96
C ALA A 195 11.21 10.63 -9.27
N ARG A 196 10.90 9.97 -10.40
CA ARG A 196 10.90 10.65 -11.70
C ARG A 196 9.92 11.82 -11.62
N ALA A 197 10.45 13.01 -11.96
CA ALA A 197 9.72 14.28 -12.03
C ALA A 197 8.59 14.22 -13.04
#